data_AF-H3ZGA4-F1
#
_entry.id   AF-H3ZGA4-F1
#
_cell.length_a   1.000
_cell.length_b   1.000
_cell.length_c   1.000
_cell.angle_alpha   90.00
_cell.angle_beta   90.00
_cell.angle_gamma   90.00
#
_symmetry.space_group_name_H-M   'P 1'
#
loop_
_entity.id
_entity.type
_entity.pdbx_description
1 polymer ?
#
loop_
_entity_poly.entity_id
_entity_poly.type
_entity_poly.pdbx_seq_one_letter_code
_entity_poly.pdbx_strand_id
1 'polypeptide(L)'
;MQLLRFISLCGLLAVMSKVSLAQNAEFRPGVGLYEGVNAQGWLFEQLQINEQPPHALVRFSIVDAFTSGSVVEFSEEQLQCSASECILDVVNPNWSDSRIRLIITPQFDQGLRVLDITTHQEGKALSSNSYLLLKQAGESTVKRFTEQHIAFYKQFFEHNVRTDEAQDGHYGPWLGILEQDEKRDLVFLEFNKTGRSRFMRYVTGTAYTDEAFFEAGKINEAGNILFIRTSHNVFANKVLLHRNSASMINGYLFSELQGNLVQPSTFKLRRFEPRPPGNARFIIRQQGE
;
A
#
# COMPACT_ATOMS: atom_id res chain seq x y z
N MET A 1 5.91 62.82 -67.35
CA MET A 1 6.98 62.50 -66.40
C MET A 1 6.32 61.84 -65.20
N GLN A 2 6.44 60.51 -65.06
CA GLN A 2 7.32 59.85 -64.05
C GLN A 2 6.85 60.16 -62.61
N LEU A 3 6.60 59.23 -61.67
CA LEU A 3 7.10 57.87 -61.45
C LEU A 3 6.37 57.28 -60.21
N LEU A 4 6.35 55.94 -60.06
CA LEU A 4 6.05 55.09 -58.88
C LEU A 4 4.61 55.08 -58.32
N ARG A 5 3.80 54.02 -58.50
CA ARG A 5 3.87 52.65 -57.93
C ARG A 5 4.13 52.61 -56.42
N PHE A 6 3.08 52.34 -55.63
CA PHE A 6 3.13 51.35 -54.55
C PHE A 6 1.75 50.69 -54.38
N ILE A 7 1.70 49.42 -54.78
CA ILE A 7 0.66 48.45 -54.46
C ILE A 7 0.92 48.03 -53.01
N SER A 8 -0.06 48.18 -52.12
CA SER A 8 -0.05 47.45 -50.85
C SER A 8 -1.38 46.72 -50.71
N LEU A 9 -1.26 45.43 -50.96
CA LEU A 9 -2.27 44.39 -50.91
C LEU A 9 -2.71 44.21 -49.44
N CYS A 10 -3.89 44.73 -49.07
CA CYS A 10 -4.54 44.35 -47.81
C CYS A 10 -5.04 42.90 -47.93
N GLY A 11 -4.11 41.95 -47.76
CA GLY A 11 -4.46 40.55 -47.55
C GLY A 11 -5.16 40.40 -46.20
N LEU A 12 -6.44 40.01 -46.25
CA LEU A 12 -7.12 39.41 -45.11
C LEU A 12 -6.32 38.16 -44.67
N LEU A 13 -5.49 38.29 -43.64
CA LEU A 13 -5.08 37.15 -42.84
C LEU A 13 -6.27 36.80 -41.94
N ALA A 14 -7.11 35.88 -42.42
CA ALA A 14 -7.98 35.11 -41.55
C ALA A 14 -7.09 34.27 -40.63
N VAL A 15 -6.86 34.76 -39.42
CA VAL A 15 -6.26 33.98 -38.33
C VAL A 15 -7.28 32.90 -37.98
N MET A 16 -7.20 31.77 -38.66
CA MET A 16 -7.85 30.53 -38.24
C MET A 16 -7.14 30.09 -36.96
N SER A 17 -7.56 30.65 -35.83
CA SER A 17 -7.25 30.10 -34.52
C SER A 17 -7.76 28.66 -34.53
N LYS A 18 -6.83 27.71 -34.65
CA LYS A 18 -7.09 26.30 -34.34
C LYS A 18 -7.44 26.27 -32.86
N VAL A 19 -8.73 26.38 -32.56
CA VAL A 19 -9.27 25.89 -31.31
C VAL A 19 -9.05 24.39 -31.39
N SER A 20 -7.92 23.95 -30.85
CA SER A 20 -7.76 22.57 -30.42
C SER A 20 -8.91 22.33 -29.46
N LEU A 21 -10.00 21.70 -29.94
CA LEU A 21 -10.91 21.01 -29.06
C LEU A 21 -10.02 20.11 -28.23
N ALA A 22 -9.83 20.45 -26.95
CA ALA A 22 -9.29 19.51 -26.00
C ALA A 22 -10.23 18.30 -26.10
N GLN A 23 -9.80 17.25 -26.80
CA GLN A 23 -10.42 15.96 -26.63
C GLN A 23 -10.39 15.73 -25.13
N ASN A 24 -11.57 15.58 -24.51
CA ASN A 24 -11.67 15.16 -23.12
C ASN A 24 -10.96 13.82 -23.04
N ALA A 25 -9.65 13.86 -22.76
CA ALA A 25 -8.84 12.68 -22.64
C ALA A 25 -9.36 11.95 -21.41
N GLU A 26 -9.90 10.76 -21.65
CA GLU A 26 -10.36 9.88 -20.60
C GLU A 26 -9.19 9.61 -19.64
N PHE A 27 -9.42 9.76 -18.35
CA PHE A 27 -8.45 9.37 -17.35
C PHE A 27 -8.35 7.84 -17.38
N ARG A 28 -7.13 7.33 -17.56
CA ARG A 28 -6.84 5.90 -17.42
C ARG A 28 -5.57 5.73 -16.60
N PRO A 29 -5.56 4.83 -15.59
CA PRO A 29 -4.33 4.41 -14.96
C PRO A 29 -3.33 3.92 -16.02
N GLY A 30 -2.12 4.47 -16.03
CA GLY A 30 -1.09 4.01 -16.96
C GLY A 30 -0.62 2.60 -16.62
N VAL A 31 -0.08 1.87 -17.60
CA VAL A 31 0.51 0.53 -17.42
C VAL A 31 1.50 0.50 -16.25
N GLY A 32 1.39 -0.54 -15.43
CA GLY A 32 2.25 -0.79 -14.28
C GLY A 32 1.53 -1.41 -13.09
N LEU A 33 2.31 -1.61 -12.03
CA LEU A 33 1.85 -2.07 -10.73
C LEU A 33 1.62 -0.87 -9.81
N TYR A 34 0.44 -0.79 -9.19
CA TYR A 34 0.14 0.18 -8.14
C TYR A 34 -0.10 -0.57 -6.83
N GLU A 35 0.55 -0.14 -5.75
CA GLU A 35 0.50 -0.81 -4.45
C GLU A 35 0.02 0.14 -3.36
N GLY A 36 -0.69 -0.38 -2.35
CA GLY A 36 -1.10 0.42 -1.20
C GLY A 36 -1.78 -0.41 -0.11
N VAL A 37 -2.12 0.26 0.99
CA VAL A 37 -2.66 -0.42 2.18
C VAL A 37 -4.10 0.00 2.45
N ASN A 38 -4.97 -1.01 2.43
CA ASN A 38 -6.33 -0.94 2.96
C ASN A 38 -6.30 -1.29 4.45
N ALA A 39 -6.17 -0.25 5.29
CA ALA A 39 -5.93 -0.41 6.72
C ALA A 39 -7.11 -1.01 7.48
N GLN A 40 -8.34 -0.72 7.05
CA GLN A 40 -9.54 -1.28 7.65
C GLN A 40 -9.63 -2.79 7.40
N GLY A 41 -9.32 -3.22 6.18
CA GLY A 41 -9.28 -4.64 5.81
C GLY A 41 -8.04 -5.41 6.29
N TRP A 42 -7.00 -4.71 6.75
CA TRP A 42 -5.66 -5.28 6.93
C TRP A 42 -5.16 -5.98 5.65
N LEU A 43 -5.40 -5.33 4.51
CA LEU A 43 -5.01 -5.83 3.20
C LEU A 43 -3.93 -4.96 2.58
N PHE A 44 -2.98 -5.61 1.93
CA PHE A 44 -2.06 -4.98 1.00
C PHE A 44 -2.60 -5.19 -0.41
N GLU A 45 -3.00 -4.10 -1.05
CA GLU A 45 -3.72 -4.08 -2.31
C GLU A 45 -2.72 -3.84 -3.46
N GLN A 46 -2.91 -4.57 -4.56
CA GLN A 46 -2.17 -4.38 -5.80
C GLN A 46 -3.15 -4.26 -6.96
N LEU A 47 -3.02 -3.17 -7.73
CA LEU A 47 -3.69 -3.00 -9.00
C LEU A 47 -2.64 -3.10 -10.11
N GLN A 48 -2.75 -4.15 -10.92
CA GLN A 48 -1.87 -4.39 -12.05
C GLN A 48 -2.60 -4.04 -13.34
N ILE A 49 -2.10 -2.99 -14.01
CA ILE A 49 -2.55 -2.59 -15.35
C ILE A 49 -1.50 -3.05 -16.34
N ASN A 50 -1.92 -3.94 -17.24
CA ASN A 50 -1.07 -4.55 -18.26
C ASN A 50 -1.24 -3.83 -19.60
N GLU A 51 -0.28 -4.00 -20.52
CA GLU A 51 -0.40 -3.46 -21.89
C GLU A 51 -1.60 -4.05 -22.64
N GLN A 52 -1.91 -5.31 -22.35
CA GLN A 52 -3.09 -6.02 -22.83
C GLN A 52 -3.72 -6.77 -21.65
N PRO A 53 -5.05 -6.97 -21.64
CA PRO A 53 -5.70 -7.77 -20.63
C PRO A 53 -5.17 -9.23 -20.61
N PRO A 54 -5.37 -9.97 -19.50
CA PRO A 54 -6.10 -9.54 -18.31
C PRO A 54 -5.29 -8.57 -17.45
N HIS A 55 -5.95 -7.58 -16.86
CA HIS A 55 -5.47 -6.83 -15.71
C HIS A 55 -5.75 -7.62 -14.43
N ALA A 56 -5.17 -7.22 -13.29
CA ALA A 56 -5.38 -7.92 -12.03
C ALA A 56 -5.55 -6.98 -10.83
N LEU A 57 -6.51 -7.32 -9.96
CA LEU A 57 -6.61 -6.80 -8.61
C LEU A 57 -6.19 -7.92 -7.66
N VAL A 58 -5.07 -7.74 -6.95
CA VAL A 58 -4.56 -8.71 -5.99
C VAL A 58 -4.66 -8.13 -4.58
N ARG A 59 -5.25 -8.90 -3.66
CA ARG A 59 -5.44 -8.50 -2.26
C ARG A 59 -4.73 -9.47 -1.35
N PHE A 60 -3.64 -9.05 -0.72
CA PHE A 60 -2.91 -9.89 0.23
C PHE A 60 -3.33 -9.57 1.66
N SER A 61 -3.57 -10.59 2.46
CA SER A 61 -3.78 -10.40 3.89
C SER A 61 -2.45 -10.07 4.59
N ILE A 62 -2.40 -8.92 5.27
CA ILE A 62 -1.25 -8.53 6.08
C ILE A 62 -1.17 -9.40 7.34
N VAL A 63 -2.33 -9.79 7.90
CA VAL A 63 -2.40 -10.49 9.20
C VAL A 63 -1.66 -11.82 9.18
N ASP A 64 -1.78 -12.57 8.08
CA ASP A 64 -1.08 -13.84 7.88
C ASP A 64 0.14 -13.71 6.97
N ALA A 65 0.72 -12.51 6.95
CA ALA A 65 1.97 -12.21 6.28
C ALA A 65 2.00 -12.62 4.80
N PHE A 66 0.92 -12.30 4.09
CA PHE A 66 0.73 -12.54 2.66
C PHE A 66 0.63 -14.01 2.25
N THR A 67 0.42 -14.91 3.22
CA THR A 67 0.16 -16.33 2.94
C THR A 67 -1.29 -16.61 2.53
N SER A 68 -2.17 -15.60 2.55
CA SER A 68 -3.45 -15.68 1.87
C SER A 68 -3.85 -14.39 1.18
N GLY A 69 -4.80 -14.51 0.27
CA GLY A 69 -5.30 -13.40 -0.49
C GLY A 69 -6.31 -13.79 -1.55
N SER A 70 -6.59 -12.85 -2.44
CA SER A 70 -7.40 -13.11 -3.62
C SER A 70 -6.83 -12.42 -4.84
N VAL A 71 -7.08 -13.00 -6.01
CA VAL A 71 -6.73 -12.43 -7.31
C VAL A 71 -8.01 -12.35 -8.12
N VAL A 72 -8.30 -11.17 -8.67
CA VAL A 72 -9.39 -10.97 -9.62
C VAL A 72 -8.80 -10.45 -10.91
N GLU A 73 -8.90 -11.26 -11.97
CA GLU A 73 -8.52 -10.86 -13.32
C GLU A 73 -9.70 -10.14 -14.00
N PHE A 74 -9.43 -9.03 -14.68
CA PHE A 74 -10.45 -8.21 -15.33
C PHE A 74 -9.98 -7.64 -16.67
N SER A 75 -10.94 -7.25 -17.51
CA SER A 75 -10.71 -6.59 -18.80
C SER A 75 -11.23 -5.15 -18.78
N GLU A 76 -11.14 -4.49 -19.92
CA GLU A 76 -11.70 -3.16 -20.16
C GLU A 76 -13.23 -3.10 -20.00
N GLU A 77 -13.93 -4.24 -20.10
CA GLU A 77 -15.37 -4.27 -19.90
C GLU A 77 -15.76 -4.01 -18.44
N GLN A 78 -14.95 -4.49 -17.49
CA GLN A 78 -15.18 -4.25 -16.07
C GLN A 78 -14.55 -2.95 -15.58
N LEU A 79 -13.62 -2.33 -16.34
CA LEU A 79 -12.96 -1.07 -16.02
C LEU A 79 -13.48 0.07 -16.91
N GLN A 80 -14.58 0.70 -16.49
CA GLN A 80 -15.18 1.80 -17.25
C GLN A 80 -14.62 3.14 -16.78
N CYS A 81 -13.99 3.88 -17.68
CA CYS A 81 -13.33 5.14 -17.37
C CYS A 81 -14.03 6.35 -17.99
N SER A 82 -13.87 7.48 -17.34
CA SER A 82 -14.39 8.79 -17.74
C SER A 82 -13.27 9.83 -17.66
N ALA A 83 -13.59 11.11 -17.86
CA ALA A 83 -12.60 12.19 -17.75
C ALA A 83 -12.01 12.36 -16.34
N SER A 84 -12.69 11.88 -15.28
CA SER A 84 -12.28 12.12 -13.89
C SER A 84 -11.93 10.85 -13.10
N GLU A 85 -12.46 9.70 -13.51
CA GLU A 85 -12.40 8.48 -12.72
C GLU A 85 -12.55 7.23 -13.58
N CYS A 86 -12.05 6.12 -13.05
CA CYS A 86 -12.35 4.78 -13.52
C CYS A 86 -13.13 4.01 -12.46
N ILE A 87 -14.10 3.24 -12.91
CA ILE A 87 -14.91 2.38 -12.06
C ILE A 87 -14.59 0.93 -12.44
N LEU A 88 -13.99 0.19 -11.51
CA LEU A 88 -13.83 -1.26 -11.62
C LEU A 88 -14.99 -1.92 -10.88
N ASP A 89 -15.75 -2.77 -11.55
CA ASP A 89 -16.83 -3.54 -10.93
C ASP A 89 -16.69 -5.04 -11.23
N VAL A 90 -16.37 -5.82 -10.20
CA VAL A 90 -16.05 -7.25 -10.32
C VAL A 90 -16.76 -8.08 -9.26
N VAL A 91 -17.03 -9.35 -9.56
CA VAL A 91 -17.58 -10.26 -8.54
C VAL A 91 -16.52 -10.55 -7.48
N ASN A 92 -16.90 -10.46 -6.21
CA ASN A 92 -16.00 -10.75 -5.10
C ASN A 92 -15.56 -12.23 -5.14
N PRO A 93 -14.25 -12.52 -5.07
CA PRO A 93 -13.74 -13.88 -5.08
C PRO A 93 -14.14 -14.68 -3.82
N ASN A 94 -14.33 -14.00 -2.68
CA ASN A 94 -14.65 -14.66 -1.41
C ASN A 94 -16.13 -14.99 -1.24
N TRP A 95 -17.02 -14.17 -1.82
CA TRP A 95 -18.47 -14.31 -1.69
C TRP A 95 -19.17 -14.02 -3.02
N SER A 96 -19.69 -15.06 -3.67
CA SER A 96 -20.28 -14.98 -5.02
C SER A 96 -21.54 -14.12 -5.10
N ASP A 97 -22.20 -13.87 -3.98
CA ASP A 97 -23.35 -12.98 -3.79
C ASP A 97 -22.95 -11.53 -3.46
N SER A 98 -21.66 -11.20 -3.58
CA SER A 98 -21.17 -9.83 -3.41
C SER A 98 -20.29 -9.37 -4.56
N ARG A 99 -20.22 -8.05 -4.71
CA ARG A 99 -19.41 -7.37 -5.72
C ARG A 99 -18.42 -6.43 -5.06
N ILE A 100 -17.27 -6.26 -5.70
CA ILE A 100 -16.27 -5.26 -5.37
C ILE A 100 -16.39 -4.15 -6.41
N ARG A 101 -16.63 -2.94 -5.95
CA ARG A 101 -16.64 -1.74 -6.77
C ARG A 101 -15.55 -0.80 -6.31
N LEU A 102 -14.57 -0.54 -7.18
CA LEU A 102 -13.53 0.47 -6.94
C LEU A 102 -13.83 1.72 -7.77
N ILE A 103 -13.87 2.87 -7.13
CA ILE A 103 -13.84 4.17 -7.81
C ILE A 103 -12.42 4.71 -7.69
N ILE A 104 -11.74 4.84 -8.82
CA ILE A 104 -10.31 5.13 -8.94
C ILE A 104 -10.17 6.53 -9.54
N THR A 105 -9.53 7.43 -8.81
CA THR A 105 -9.28 8.81 -9.24
C THR A 105 -7.78 9.11 -9.23
N PRO A 106 -7.28 9.97 -10.13
CA PRO A 106 -5.88 10.37 -10.10
C PRO A 106 -5.58 11.16 -8.82
N GLN A 107 -4.46 10.88 -8.16
CA GLN A 107 -3.97 11.65 -7.02
C GLN A 107 -2.46 11.88 -7.14
N PHE A 108 -2.05 13.15 -7.30
CA PHE A 108 -0.66 13.54 -7.64
C PHE A 108 -0.17 12.87 -8.94
N ASP A 109 1.07 13.12 -9.36
CA ASP A 109 1.56 12.71 -10.69
C ASP A 109 1.58 11.18 -10.93
N GLN A 110 1.58 10.35 -9.87
CA GLN A 110 1.73 8.88 -9.99
C GLN A 110 0.90 8.06 -8.98
N GLY A 111 -0.03 8.68 -8.27
CA GLY A 111 -0.89 8.00 -7.29
C GLY A 111 -2.34 7.83 -7.78
N LEU A 112 -3.03 6.85 -7.22
CA LEU A 112 -4.44 6.56 -7.45
C LEU A 112 -5.18 6.57 -6.11
N ARG A 113 -6.14 7.46 -5.93
CA ARG A 113 -7.06 7.38 -4.80
C ARG A 113 -8.18 6.41 -5.14
N VAL A 114 -8.38 5.44 -4.27
CA VAL A 114 -9.38 4.39 -4.43
C VAL A 114 -10.44 4.54 -3.35
N LEU A 115 -11.71 4.49 -3.75
CA LEU A 115 -12.84 4.20 -2.89
C LEU A 115 -13.30 2.77 -3.19
N ASP A 116 -13.08 1.87 -2.23
CA ASP A 116 -13.37 0.44 -2.31
C ASP A 116 -14.67 0.15 -1.59
N ILE A 117 -15.67 -0.31 -2.34
CA ILE A 117 -17.01 -0.59 -1.84
C ILE A 117 -17.31 -2.05 -2.10
N THR A 118 -17.66 -2.78 -1.05
CA THR A 118 -18.23 -4.13 -1.20
C THR A 118 -19.74 -4.03 -1.08
N THR A 119 -20.48 -4.55 -2.05
CA THR A 119 -21.95 -4.54 -2.07
C THR A 119 -22.50 -5.96 -2.13
N HIS A 120 -23.66 -6.19 -1.49
CA HIS A 120 -24.46 -7.40 -1.71
C HIS A 120 -25.15 -7.35 -3.09
N GLN A 121 -25.66 -8.48 -3.60
CA GLN A 121 -26.41 -8.57 -4.87
C GLN A 121 -27.58 -7.58 -4.98
N GLU A 122 -28.18 -7.17 -3.88
CA GLU A 122 -29.27 -6.18 -3.82
C GLU A 122 -28.78 -4.72 -3.90
N GLY A 123 -27.50 -4.49 -4.15
CA GLY A 123 -26.89 -3.15 -4.26
C GLY A 123 -26.65 -2.45 -2.91
N LYS A 124 -26.98 -3.10 -1.78
CA LYS A 124 -26.70 -2.58 -0.44
C LYS A 124 -25.21 -2.66 -0.12
N ALA A 125 -24.62 -1.52 0.25
CA ALA A 125 -23.23 -1.45 0.68
C ALA A 125 -23.02 -2.22 2.00
N LEU A 126 -22.06 -3.16 1.98
CA LEU A 126 -21.60 -3.93 3.14
C LEU A 126 -20.42 -3.24 3.82
N SER A 127 -19.53 -2.63 3.04
CA SER A 127 -18.38 -1.88 3.53
C SER A 127 -17.95 -0.82 2.52
N SER A 128 -17.29 0.22 3.01
CA SER A 128 -16.66 1.25 2.18
C SER A 128 -15.38 1.74 2.84
N ASN A 129 -14.28 1.73 2.10
CA ASN A 129 -12.96 2.15 2.57
C ASN A 129 -12.25 2.99 1.52
N SER A 130 -11.35 3.88 1.94
CA SER A 130 -10.50 4.62 1.01
C SER A 130 -9.03 4.48 1.34
N TYR A 131 -8.23 4.35 0.29
CA TYR A 131 -6.79 4.21 0.36
C TYR A 131 -6.13 4.79 -0.89
N LEU A 132 -4.83 5.00 -0.80
CA LEU A 132 -3.97 5.48 -1.88
C LEU A 132 -3.15 4.30 -2.40
N LEU A 133 -3.19 4.07 -3.71
CA LEU A 133 -2.25 3.21 -4.41
C LEU A 133 -1.19 4.07 -5.07
N LEU A 134 0.08 3.71 -4.88
CA LEU A 134 1.22 4.40 -5.50
C LEU A 134 1.81 3.50 -6.57
N LYS A 135 2.18 4.08 -7.72
CA LYS A 135 2.88 3.35 -8.76
C LYS A 135 4.20 2.81 -8.21
N GLN A 136 4.41 1.51 -8.31
CA GLN A 136 5.58 0.83 -7.77
C GLN A 136 6.76 0.96 -8.72
N ALA A 137 7.79 1.67 -8.27
CA ALA A 137 9.08 1.71 -8.94
C ALA A 137 9.92 0.49 -8.53
N GLY A 138 10.02 -0.51 -9.42
CA GLY A 138 10.85 -1.69 -9.23
C GLY A 138 10.07 -2.91 -8.74
N GLU A 139 10.66 -3.66 -7.81
CA GLU A 139 10.09 -4.90 -7.31
C GLU A 139 8.92 -4.65 -6.34
N SER A 140 7.87 -5.47 -6.42
CA SER A 140 6.72 -5.44 -5.52
C SER A 140 7.14 -5.46 -4.04
N THR A 141 6.47 -4.66 -3.22
CA THR A 141 6.68 -4.64 -1.77
C THR A 141 6.41 -6.00 -1.12
N VAL A 142 5.37 -6.72 -1.57
CA VAL A 142 5.07 -8.08 -1.08
C VAL A 142 6.20 -9.05 -1.43
N LYS A 143 6.77 -8.94 -2.63
CA LYS A 143 7.90 -9.77 -3.07
C LYS A 143 9.15 -9.49 -2.24
N ARG A 144 9.54 -8.21 -2.12
CA ARG A 144 10.68 -7.78 -1.28
C ARG A 144 10.56 -8.29 0.15
N PHE A 145 9.38 -8.12 0.75
CA PHE A 145 9.08 -8.62 2.10
C PHE A 145 9.25 -10.14 2.18
N THR A 146 8.62 -10.87 1.27
CA THR A 146 8.60 -12.34 1.30
C THR A 146 10.01 -12.91 1.15
N GLU A 147 10.81 -12.36 0.23
CA GLU A 147 12.20 -12.77 0.02
C GLU A 147 13.08 -12.44 1.21
N GLN A 148 12.96 -11.23 1.79
CA GLN A 148 13.74 -10.82 2.95
C GLN A 148 13.43 -11.65 4.20
N HIS A 149 12.21 -12.18 4.32
CA HIS A 149 11.76 -12.97 5.48
C HIS A 149 11.66 -14.48 5.21
N ILE A 150 12.09 -14.99 4.05
CA ILE A 150 11.95 -16.42 3.70
C ILE A 150 12.68 -17.36 4.66
N ALA A 151 13.88 -16.99 5.11
CA ALA A 151 14.62 -17.77 6.09
C ALA A 151 13.93 -17.74 7.46
N PHE A 152 13.39 -16.58 7.84
CA PHE A 152 12.61 -16.42 9.08
C PHE A 152 11.36 -17.30 9.06
N TYR A 153 10.61 -17.35 7.95
CA TYR A 153 9.48 -18.26 7.80
C TYR A 153 9.86 -19.72 8.00
N LYS A 154 10.93 -20.18 7.35
CA LYS A 154 11.40 -21.57 7.48
C LYS A 154 11.73 -21.89 8.94
N GLN A 155 12.53 -21.05 9.59
CA GLN A 155 12.87 -21.23 11.01
C GLN A 155 11.65 -21.21 11.91
N PHE A 156 10.71 -20.28 11.68
CA PHE A 156 9.47 -20.16 12.44
C PHE A 156 8.66 -21.46 12.44
N PHE A 157 8.54 -22.13 11.29
CA PHE A 157 7.81 -23.40 11.16
C PHE A 157 8.61 -24.63 11.60
N GLU A 158 9.91 -24.68 11.31
CA GLU A 158 10.77 -25.82 11.68
C GLU A 158 10.97 -25.95 13.19
N HIS A 159 11.01 -24.82 13.91
CA HIS A 159 11.35 -24.79 15.34
C HIS A 159 10.13 -24.60 16.27
N ASN A 160 8.90 -24.65 15.74
CA ASN A 160 7.67 -24.41 16.51
C ASN A 160 7.75 -23.14 17.39
N VAL A 161 8.29 -22.04 16.85
CA VAL A 161 8.45 -20.74 17.57
C VAL A 161 7.11 -20.16 18.05
N ARG A 162 5.99 -20.79 17.67
CA ARG A 162 4.62 -20.46 18.08
C ARG A 162 4.34 -20.48 19.58
N THR A 163 5.07 -21.22 20.42
CA THR A 163 4.53 -21.57 21.75
C THR A 163 5.13 -20.87 22.96
N ASP A 164 6.39 -20.41 22.94
CA ASP A 164 7.04 -20.02 24.22
C ASP A 164 7.43 -18.53 24.28
N GLU A 165 7.91 -17.92 23.19
CA GLU A 165 8.27 -16.49 23.14
C GLU A 165 7.13 -15.60 22.63
N ALA A 166 6.23 -16.15 21.81
CA ALA A 166 5.11 -15.43 21.21
C ALA A 166 3.99 -15.09 22.22
N GLN A 167 4.00 -15.69 23.42
CA GLN A 167 2.97 -15.46 24.43
C GLN A 167 3.34 -14.40 25.48
N ASP A 168 4.62 -14.09 25.67
CA ASP A 168 5.06 -13.18 26.71
C ASP A 168 5.40 -11.76 26.17
N GLY A 169 4.72 -10.76 26.72
CA GLY A 169 5.03 -9.35 26.44
C GLY A 169 5.03 -8.91 24.98
N HIS A 170 6.04 -8.11 24.61
CA HIS A 170 6.20 -7.49 23.29
C HIS A 170 7.10 -8.31 22.35
N TYR A 171 7.69 -9.41 22.84
CA TYR A 171 8.75 -10.14 22.13
C TYR A 171 8.23 -10.93 20.94
N GLY A 172 9.07 -11.15 19.95
CA GLY A 172 8.79 -11.88 18.72
C GLY A 172 8.46 -10.99 17.52
N PRO A 173 8.05 -11.60 16.40
CA PRO A 173 7.73 -10.91 15.16
C PRO A 173 6.33 -10.28 15.18
N TRP A 174 6.24 -9.12 14.54
CA TRP A 174 5.03 -8.33 14.38
C TRP A 174 5.00 -7.69 12.99
N LEU A 175 3.83 -7.66 12.37
CA LEU A 175 3.63 -7.07 11.06
C LEU A 175 2.44 -6.13 11.11
N GLY A 176 2.53 -5.01 10.40
CA GLY A 176 1.39 -4.12 10.31
C GLY A 176 1.65 -2.90 9.47
N ILE A 177 1.01 -1.81 9.90
CA ILE A 177 0.74 -0.65 9.05
C ILE A 177 1.25 0.58 9.77
N LEU A 178 2.10 1.34 9.09
CA LEU A 178 2.52 2.68 9.46
C LEU A 178 1.70 3.68 8.68
N GLU A 179 1.10 4.63 9.37
CA GLU A 179 0.38 5.77 8.80
C GLU A 179 1.22 7.02 9.01
N GLN A 180 1.57 7.67 7.91
CA GLN A 180 2.26 8.95 7.88
C GLN A 180 1.57 9.84 6.86
N ASP A 181 0.98 10.94 7.33
CA ASP A 181 0.10 11.79 6.53
C ASP A 181 -1.05 10.97 5.91
N GLU A 182 -1.22 11.00 4.59
CA GLU A 182 -2.20 10.17 3.87
C GLU A 182 -1.61 8.84 3.36
N LYS A 183 -0.31 8.62 3.57
CA LYS A 183 0.39 7.43 3.08
C LYS A 183 0.41 6.35 4.14
N ARG A 184 0.29 5.12 3.68
CA ARG A 184 0.33 3.94 4.53
C ARG A 184 1.35 2.97 3.99
N ASP A 185 2.25 2.53 4.85
CA ASP A 185 3.34 1.62 4.52
C ASP A 185 3.27 0.34 5.35
N LEU A 186 3.81 -0.73 4.78
CA LEU A 186 4.00 -1.97 5.50
C LEU A 186 5.19 -1.81 6.47
N VAL A 187 5.01 -2.25 7.70
CA VAL A 187 6.09 -2.26 8.70
C VAL A 187 6.21 -3.60 9.41
N PHE A 188 7.44 -3.99 9.70
CA PHE A 188 7.77 -5.23 10.39
C PHE A 188 8.65 -4.94 11.61
N LEU A 189 8.24 -5.44 12.77
CA LEU A 189 8.99 -5.33 14.02
C LEU A 189 9.36 -6.72 14.51
N GLU A 190 10.65 -6.95 14.65
CA GLU A 190 11.23 -8.12 15.30
C GLU A 190 11.77 -7.69 16.65
N PHE A 191 11.02 -7.98 17.71
CA PHE A 191 11.37 -7.57 19.06
C PHE A 191 12.03 -8.74 19.80
N ASN A 192 13.35 -8.68 19.96
CA ASN A 192 14.12 -9.78 20.53
C ASN A 192 14.36 -9.56 22.03
N LYS A 193 14.20 -10.63 22.83
CA LYS A 193 14.47 -10.62 24.28
C LYS A 193 15.96 -10.52 24.60
N THR A 194 16.78 -11.13 23.74
CA THR A 194 18.24 -11.04 23.81
C THR A 194 18.77 -10.65 22.43
N GLY A 195 19.83 -9.86 22.39
CA GLY A 195 20.40 -9.35 21.15
C GLY A 195 19.67 -8.14 20.56
N ARG A 196 19.85 -7.95 19.25
CA ARG A 196 19.40 -6.77 18.52
C ARG A 196 17.98 -6.97 17.98
N SER A 197 17.10 -6.03 18.30
CA SER A 197 15.77 -5.91 17.70
C SER A 197 15.82 -5.06 16.43
N ARG A 198 14.84 -5.23 15.56
CA ARG A 198 14.78 -4.56 14.26
C ARG A 198 13.37 -4.05 13.96
N PHE A 199 13.28 -2.83 13.45
CA PHE A 199 12.05 -2.23 12.94
C PHE A 199 12.25 -1.79 11.50
N MET A 200 11.43 -2.30 10.60
CA MET A 200 11.54 -2.08 9.17
C MET A 200 10.30 -1.40 8.62
N ARG A 201 10.49 -0.51 7.65
CA ARG A 201 9.42 0.09 6.85
C ARG A 201 9.69 -0.15 5.39
N TYR A 202 8.73 -0.78 4.72
CA TYR A 202 8.75 -0.93 3.27
C TYR A 202 8.02 0.26 2.66
N VAL A 203 8.77 1.18 2.07
CA VAL A 203 8.22 2.43 1.54
C VAL A 203 7.45 2.15 0.24
N THR A 204 6.13 2.28 0.30
CA THR A 204 5.21 1.97 -0.80
C THR A 204 5.46 2.89 -2.00
N GLY A 205 5.40 2.33 -3.21
CA GLY A 205 5.71 3.04 -4.44
C GLY A 205 7.21 3.06 -4.79
N THR A 206 8.07 2.49 -3.94
CA THR A 206 9.53 2.53 -4.12
C THR A 206 10.17 1.16 -3.88
N ALA A 207 11.41 0.99 -4.32
CA ALA A 207 12.23 -0.18 -4.02
C ALA A 207 12.94 -0.09 -2.65
N TYR A 208 12.71 0.96 -1.84
CA TYR A 208 13.44 1.19 -0.59
C TYR A 208 12.78 0.55 0.64
N THR A 209 13.62 0.08 1.55
CA THR A 209 13.23 -0.40 2.88
C THR A 209 14.08 0.36 3.90
N ASP A 210 13.43 1.10 4.79
CA ASP A 210 14.11 1.71 5.93
C ASP A 210 14.25 0.69 7.05
N GLU A 211 15.43 0.64 7.69
CA GLU A 211 15.70 -0.28 8.80
C GLU A 211 16.28 0.47 9.99
N ALA A 212 15.67 0.28 11.15
CA ALA A 212 16.13 0.81 12.42
C ALA A 212 16.37 -0.34 13.41
N PHE A 213 17.45 -0.26 14.17
CA PHE A 213 17.82 -1.30 15.14
C PHE A 213 17.85 -0.75 16.55
N PHE A 214 17.56 -1.60 17.54
CA PHE A 214 17.68 -1.23 18.94
C PHE A 214 18.06 -2.43 19.80
N GLU A 215 18.64 -2.16 20.95
CA GLU A 215 19.06 -3.15 21.94
C GLU A 215 18.32 -2.91 23.25
N ALA A 216 18.29 -3.91 24.14
CA ALA A 216 17.59 -3.82 25.43
C ALA A 216 17.98 -2.58 26.26
N GLY A 217 19.25 -2.18 26.26
CA GLY A 217 19.73 -0.98 26.96
C GLY A 217 19.25 0.36 26.39
N LYS A 218 18.49 0.36 25.28
CA LYS A 218 17.88 1.55 24.66
C LYS A 218 16.38 1.64 24.90
N ILE A 219 15.84 0.78 25.75
CA ILE A 219 14.42 0.68 26.09
C ILE A 219 14.24 1.25 27.49
N ASN A 220 13.39 2.27 27.62
CA ASN A 220 12.93 2.77 28.91
C ASN A 220 11.45 2.44 29.06
N GLU A 221 11.09 1.85 30.19
CA GLU A 221 9.71 1.46 30.48
C GLU A 221 9.06 2.46 31.42
N ALA A 222 7.83 2.90 31.11
CA ALA A 222 6.99 3.65 32.03
C ALA A 222 5.57 3.09 31.99
N GLY A 223 5.24 2.26 32.98
CA GLY A 223 3.99 1.52 32.99
C GLY A 223 3.94 0.51 31.83
N ASN A 224 2.92 0.62 30.98
CA ASN A 224 2.71 -0.23 29.81
C ASN A 224 3.26 0.37 28.49
N ILE A 225 4.02 1.46 28.58
CA ILE A 225 4.62 2.15 27.44
C ILE A 225 6.12 1.91 27.44
N LEU A 226 6.64 1.47 26.28
CA LEU A 226 8.07 1.35 26.01
C LEU A 226 8.53 2.54 25.19
N PHE A 227 9.55 3.25 25.67
CA PHE A 227 10.25 4.30 24.95
C PHE A 227 11.57 3.74 24.43
N ILE A 228 11.68 3.63 23.11
CA ILE A 228 12.79 2.97 22.44
C ILE A 228 13.56 4.03 21.66
N ARG A 229 14.89 4.04 21.84
CA ARG A 229 15.81 4.77 20.97
C ARG A 229 16.44 3.80 19.98
N THR A 230 16.34 4.11 18.70
CA THR A 230 16.93 3.26 17.65
C THR A 230 18.26 3.84 17.17
N SER A 231 19.00 3.04 16.41
CA SER A 231 20.28 3.41 15.80
C SER A 231 20.13 4.31 14.57
N HIS A 232 18.92 4.54 14.08
CA HIS A 232 18.71 5.21 12.81
C HIS A 232 18.63 6.74 13.01
N ASN A 233 19.24 7.50 12.11
CA ASN A 233 19.37 8.95 12.29
C ASN A 233 18.08 9.73 12.03
N VAL A 234 17.25 9.29 11.06
CA VAL A 234 16.12 10.08 10.53
C VAL A 234 14.78 9.33 10.46
N PHE A 235 14.74 8.03 10.19
CA PHE A 235 13.58 7.16 10.39
C PHE A 235 13.56 6.58 11.80
N ALA A 236 12.39 6.61 12.46
CA ALA A 236 12.10 5.90 13.70
C ALA A 236 13.18 6.03 14.80
N ASN A 237 13.84 7.19 14.93
CA ASN A 237 14.93 7.33 15.91
C ASN A 237 14.43 7.27 17.36
N LYS A 238 13.15 7.62 17.55
CA LYS A 238 12.38 7.39 18.77
C LYS A 238 11.08 6.66 18.42
N VAL A 239 10.82 5.60 19.17
CA VAL A 239 9.62 4.77 19.02
C VAL A 239 8.96 4.61 20.37
N LEU A 240 7.66 4.85 20.41
CA LEU A 240 6.81 4.55 21.56
C LEU A 240 5.97 3.34 21.20
N LEU A 241 6.02 2.30 22.04
CA LEU A 241 5.20 1.11 21.89
C LEU A 241 4.28 0.96 23.09
N HIS A 242 3.03 0.60 22.80
CA HIS A 242 2.03 0.25 23.78
C HIS A 242 1.28 -0.99 23.30
N ARG A 243 1.25 -2.02 24.13
CA ARG A 243 0.53 -3.27 23.82
C ARG A 243 -0.92 -3.12 24.25
N ASN A 244 -1.82 -3.09 23.26
CA ASN A 244 -3.26 -3.01 23.51
C ASN A 244 -3.84 -4.37 23.93
N SER A 245 -3.31 -5.46 23.39
CA SER A 245 -3.79 -6.82 23.64
C SER A 245 -2.70 -7.85 23.38
N ALA A 246 -3.02 -9.13 23.62
CA ALA A 246 -2.08 -10.22 23.37
C ALA A 246 -1.53 -10.22 21.93
N SER A 247 -2.35 -9.79 20.97
CA SER A 247 -2.09 -9.87 19.52
C SER A 247 -1.99 -8.50 18.83
N MET A 248 -1.98 -7.39 19.58
CA MET A 248 -1.94 -6.04 19.00
C MET A 248 -1.02 -5.08 19.75
N ILE A 249 -0.16 -4.41 18.99
CA ILE A 249 0.67 -3.29 19.46
C ILE A 249 0.30 -2.05 18.67
N ASN A 250 0.11 -0.94 19.37
CA ASN A 250 0.08 0.39 18.77
C ASN A 250 1.36 1.12 19.11
N GLY A 251 1.76 2.05 18.25
CA GLY A 251 2.89 2.89 18.54
C GLY A 251 2.93 4.18 17.76
N TYR A 252 3.86 5.01 18.19
CA TYR A 252 4.18 6.28 17.58
C TYR A 252 5.66 6.25 17.24
N LEU A 253 6.02 6.70 16.04
CA LEU A 253 7.39 6.98 15.70
C LEU A 253 7.53 8.46 15.38
N PHE A 254 8.69 8.98 15.73
CA PHE A 254 9.09 10.32 15.34
C PHE A 254 10.60 10.38 15.34
N SER A 255 11.11 11.41 14.69
CA SER A 255 12.52 11.72 14.71
C SER A 255 12.76 13.07 15.33
N GLU A 256 13.79 13.15 16.17
CA GLU A 256 14.28 14.42 16.69
C GLU A 256 15.49 14.88 15.87
N LEU A 257 15.36 16.01 15.18
CA LEU A 257 16.45 16.65 14.45
C LEU A 257 16.64 18.07 15.01
N GLN A 258 17.81 18.34 15.60
CA GLN A 258 18.14 19.63 16.23
C GLN A 258 17.09 20.11 17.26
N GLY A 259 16.51 19.17 18.03
CA GLY A 259 15.49 19.47 19.04
C GLY A 259 14.06 19.63 18.48
N ASN A 260 13.86 19.51 17.16
CA ASN A 260 12.54 19.55 16.54
C ASN A 260 12.02 18.14 16.25
N LEU A 261 10.72 17.93 16.48
CA LEU A 261 10.02 16.72 16.07
C LEU A 261 9.75 16.74 14.56
N VAL A 262 10.14 15.68 13.88
CA VAL A 262 10.01 15.53 12.44
C VAL A 262 9.38 14.16 12.15
N GLN A 263 8.52 14.12 11.12
CA GLN A 263 7.84 12.90 10.66
C GLN A 263 7.12 12.14 11.79
N PRO A 264 6.19 12.79 12.52
CA PRO A 264 5.34 12.06 13.45
C PRO A 264 4.45 11.09 12.67
N SER A 265 4.50 9.83 13.04
CA SER A 265 3.73 8.77 12.37
C SER A 265 3.19 7.81 13.42
N THR A 266 2.06 7.18 13.13
CA THR A 266 1.44 6.17 14.00
C THR A 266 1.47 4.83 13.32
N PHE A 267 1.63 3.75 14.09
CA PHE A 267 1.54 2.41 13.53
C PHE A 267 0.73 1.47 14.40
N LYS A 268 0.20 0.44 13.74
CA LYS A 268 -0.52 -0.66 14.37
C LYS A 268 0.11 -1.94 13.87
N LEU A 269 0.41 -2.85 14.79
CA LEU A 269 1.01 -4.14 14.50
C LEU A 269 0.11 -5.26 15.01
N ARG A 270 0.10 -6.34 14.25
CA ARG A 270 -0.46 -7.62 14.66
C ARG A 270 0.63 -8.65 14.81
N ARG A 271 0.36 -9.65 15.66
CA ARG A 271 1.22 -10.84 15.75
C ARG A 271 1.41 -11.42 14.36
N PHE A 272 2.66 -11.70 14.04
CA PHE A 272 3.01 -12.33 12.77
C PHE A 272 2.63 -13.81 12.82
N GLU A 273 1.58 -14.18 12.08
CA GLU A 273 1.01 -15.52 12.10
C GLU A 273 0.90 -16.10 10.68
N PRO A 274 2.03 -16.41 10.02
CA PRO A 274 1.98 -16.99 8.70
C PRO A 274 1.38 -18.39 8.71
N ARG A 275 0.80 -18.77 7.57
CA ARG A 275 0.35 -20.15 7.34
C ARG A 275 1.53 -21.03 6.89
N PRO A 276 1.52 -22.32 7.25
CA PRO A 276 2.55 -23.25 6.82
C PRO A 276 2.71 -23.27 5.30
N PRO A 277 3.92 -23.52 4.77
CA PRO A 277 4.14 -23.76 3.35
C PRO A 277 3.17 -24.83 2.82
N GLY A 278 2.55 -24.60 1.67
CA GLY A 278 1.53 -25.48 1.09
C GLY A 278 0.09 -25.22 1.57
N ASN A 279 -0.10 -24.41 2.61
CA ASN A 279 -1.42 -23.96 3.09
C ASN A 279 -1.74 -22.51 2.70
N ALA A 280 -0.97 -21.94 1.76
CA ALA A 280 -1.29 -20.63 1.21
C ALA A 280 -2.66 -20.70 0.52
N ARG A 281 -3.56 -19.77 0.84
CA ARG A 281 -4.91 -19.75 0.26
C ARG A 281 -5.07 -18.51 -0.59
N PHE A 282 -4.92 -18.69 -1.89
CA PHE A 282 -5.28 -17.69 -2.88
C PHE A 282 -6.55 -18.15 -3.58
N ILE A 283 -7.56 -17.31 -3.55
CA ILE A 283 -8.76 -17.50 -4.36
C ILE A 283 -8.57 -16.70 -5.63
N ILE A 284 -8.48 -17.40 -6.76
CA ILE A 284 -8.29 -16.81 -8.08
C ILE A 284 -9.64 -16.84 -8.80
N ARG A 285 -10.05 -15.69 -9.34
CA ARG A 285 -11.28 -15.56 -10.11
C ARG A 285 -11.03 -14.79 -11.39
N GLN A 286 -11.37 -15.42 -12.52
CA GLN A 286 -11.45 -14.77 -13.81
C GLN A 286 -12.87 -14.23 -13.98
N GLN A 287 -13.00 -12.96 -14.38
CA GLN A 287 -14.30 -12.43 -14.80
C GLN A 287 -14.55 -12.92 -16.23
N GLY A 288 -15.69 -13.57 -16.47
CA GLY A 288 -16.11 -13.94 -17.82
C GLY A 288 -16.61 -12.72 -18.59
N GLU A 289 -16.55 -12.80 -19.92
CA GLU A 289 -17.24 -11.91 -20.88
C GLU A 289 -18.77 -11.92 -20.65
#